data_AF-A0AAU1AUJ2-F1
#
_entry.id   AF-A0AAU1AUJ2-F1
#
_cell.length_a   1.000
_cell.length_b   1.000
_cell.length_c   1.000
_cell.angle_alpha   90.00
_cell.angle_beta   90.00
_cell.angle_gamma   90.00
#
_symmetry.space_group_name_H-M   'P 1'
#
loop_
_entity.id
_entity.type
_entity.pdbx_description
1 polymer ?
#
loop_
_entity_poly.entity_id
_entity_poly.type
_entity_poly.pdbx_seq_one_letter_code
_entity_poly.pdbx_strand_id
1 'polypeptide(L)' 'MGERELQRAQRNEEEFRSYEQNAAGPSQSEELARLAELREKGHISAAEFEQAKAKVLAT' A
#
# COMPACT_ATOMS: atom_id res chain seq x y z
N MET A 1 3.10 -30.97 22.18
CA MET A 1 2.89 -29.68 21.48
C MET A 1 3.75 -29.76 20.24
N GLY A 2 3.14 -30.21 19.16
CA GLY A 2 3.85 -30.83 18.03
C GLY A 2 4.01 -29.86 16.87
N GLU A 3 5.05 -30.05 16.06
CA GLU A 3 5.44 -29.23 14.90
C GLU A 3 4.29 -28.87 13.94
N ARG A 4 3.21 -29.67 13.93
CA ARG A 4 1.97 -29.41 13.20
C ARG A 4 1.17 -28.19 13.69
N GLU A 5 1.22 -27.87 14.98
CA GLU A 5 0.59 -26.67 15.56
C GLU A 5 1.33 -25.40 15.13
N LEU A 6 2.67 -25.47 15.06
CA LEU A 6 3.53 -24.37 14.56
C LEU A 6 3.28 -24.07 13.08
N GLN A 7 3.17 -25.09 12.22
CA GLN A 7 2.88 -24.88 10.80
C GLN A 7 1.49 -24.26 10.55
N ARG A 8 0.49 -24.66 11.35
CA ARG A 8 -0.86 -24.06 11.27
C ARG A 8 -0.85 -22.60 11.75
N ALA A 9 -0.10 -22.30 12.81
CA ALA A 9 0.05 -20.93 13.30
C ALA A 9 0.71 -20.02 12.26
N GLN A 10 1.81 -20.47 11.62
CA GLN A 10 2.49 -19.69 10.57
C GLN A 10 1.59 -19.42 9.36
N ARG A 11 0.86 -20.44 8.89
CA ARG A 11 -0.05 -20.29 7.76
C ARG A 11 -1.20 -19.32 8.05
N ASN A 12 -1.74 -19.37 9.27
CA ASN A 12 -2.77 -18.41 9.70
C ASN A 12 -2.20 -16.98 9.81
N GLU A 13 -0.95 -16.82 10.23
CA GLU A 13 -0.30 -15.51 10.34
C GLU A 13 -0.01 -14.88 8.96
N GLU A 14 0.40 -15.69 7.98
CA GLU A 14 0.56 -15.24 6.58
C GLU A 14 -0.77 -14.83 5.95
N GLU A 15 -1.83 -15.62 6.15
CA GLU A 15 -3.17 -15.27 5.67
C GLU A 15 -3.69 -13.98 6.33
N PHE A 16 -3.42 -13.78 7.62
CA PHE A 16 -3.81 -12.58 8.34
C PHE A 16 -3.07 -11.33 7.83
N ARG A 17 -1.75 -11.40 7.63
CA ARG A 17 -0.97 -10.28 7.06
C ARG A 17 -1.42 -9.94 5.64
N SER A 18 -1.71 -10.96 4.83
CA SER A 18 -2.24 -10.75 3.47
C SER A 18 -3.61 -10.09 3.52
N TYR A 19 -4.48 -10.50 4.44
CA TYR A 19 -5.78 -9.85 4.63
C TYR A 19 -5.64 -8.40 5.12
N GLU A 20 -4.76 -8.11 6.07
CA GLU A 20 -4.49 -6.75 6.54
C GLU A 20 -3.93 -5.84 5.44
N GLN A 21 -3.01 -6.35 4.61
CA GLN A 21 -2.50 -5.60 3.46
C GLN A 21 -3.55 -5.32 2.39
N ASN A 22 -4.52 -6.24 2.21
CA ASN A 22 -5.62 -6.04 1.26
C ASN A 22 -6.76 -5.19 1.84
N ALA A 23 -6.98 -5.23 3.15
CA ALA A 23 -8.02 -4.48 3.85
C ALA A 23 -7.57 -3.04 4.16
N ALA A 24 -6.28 -2.82 4.39
CA ALA A 24 -5.68 -1.50 4.29
C ALA A 24 -5.73 -1.09 2.81
N GLY A 25 -6.59 -0.13 2.47
CA GLY A 25 -6.54 0.50 1.16
C GLY A 25 -5.13 1.01 0.84
N PRO A 26 -4.87 1.40 -0.42
CA PRO A 26 -3.54 1.82 -0.85
C PRO A 26 -2.93 2.79 0.16
N SER A 27 -1.76 2.46 0.69
CA SER A 27 -1.12 3.29 1.70
C SER A 27 -0.79 4.65 1.10
N GLN A 28 -0.74 5.71 1.93
CA GLN A 28 -0.32 7.04 1.45
C GLN A 28 1.03 6.99 0.72
N SER A 29 1.93 6.08 1.12
CA SER A 29 3.23 5.89 0.46
C SER A 29 3.09 5.31 -0.94
N GLU A 30 2.21 4.32 -1.14
CA GLU A 30 1.93 3.76 -2.46
C GLU A 30 1.23 4.78 -3.37
N GLU A 31 0.32 5.57 -2.81
CA GLU A 31 -0.40 6.59 -3.58
C GLU A 31 0.53 7.72 -4.05
N LEU A 32 1.45 8.16 -3.18
CA LEU A 32 2.53 9.09 -3.55
C LEU A 32 3.48 8.50 -4.61
N ALA A 33 3.82 7.21 -4.50
CA ALA A 33 4.65 6.54 -5.50
C ALA A 33 3.98 6.51 -6.88
N ARG A 34 2.67 6.18 -6.94
CA ARG A 34 1.89 6.23 -8.19
C ARG A 34 1.83 7.65 -8.78
N LEU A 35 1.63 8.67 -7.94
CA LEU A 35 1.64 10.06 -8.40
C LEU A 35 3.00 10.46 -9.00
N ALA A 36 4.10 10.02 -8.40
CA ALA A 36 5.44 10.27 -8.92
C ALA A 36 5.65 9.61 -10.29
N GLU A 37 5.23 8.35 -10.44
CA GLU A 37 5.29 7.64 -11.72
C GLU A 37 4.47 8.33 -12.82
N LEU A 38 3.25 8.80 -12.49
CA LEU A 38 2.41 9.50 -13.46
C LEU A 38 3.05 10.80 -13.93
N ARG A 39 3.73 11.52 -13.04
CA ARG A 39 4.48 12.74 -13.39
C ARG A 39 5.68 12.41 -14.26
N GLU A 40 6.44 11.38 -13.92
CA GLU A 40 7.63 10.95 -14.68
C GLU A 40 7.26 10.48 -16.09
N LYS A 41 6.14 9.77 -16.23
CA LYS A 41 5.57 9.35 -17.53
C LYS A 41 4.94 10.51 -18.31
N GLY A 42 4.83 11.70 -17.73
CA GLY A 42 4.22 12.88 -18.36
C GLY A 42 2.69 12.81 -18.48
N HIS A 43 2.03 11.92 -17.73
CA HIS A 43 0.57 11.82 -17.71
C HIS A 43 -0.09 12.94 -16.91
N ILE A 44 0.65 13.54 -15.97
CA ILE A 44 0.21 14.69 -15.18
C ILE A 44 1.28 15.78 -15.19
N SER A 45 0.83 17.03 -15.14
CA SER A 45 1.69 18.20 -14.96
C SER A 45 2.20 18.31 -13.51
N ALA A 46 3.23 19.14 -13.31
CA ALA A 46 3.75 19.42 -11.97
C ALA A 46 2.68 20.04 -11.04
N ALA A 47 1.78 20.88 -11.59
CA ALA A 47 0.71 21.49 -10.81
C ALA A 47 -0.33 20.46 -10.34
N GLU A 48 -0.71 19.52 -11.20
CA GLU A 48 -1.62 18.42 -10.87
C GLU A 48 -1.00 17.47 -9.84
N PHE A 49 0.30 17.18 -9.97
CA PHE A 49 1.04 16.39 -8.99
C PHE A 49 1.03 17.03 -7.59
N GLU A 50 1.34 18.33 -7.48
CA GLU A 50 1.35 19.02 -6.17
C GLU A 50 -0.05 19.09 -5.54
N GLN A 51 -1.11 19.31 -6.33
CA GLN A 51 -2.49 19.27 -5.82
C GLN A 51 -2.88 17.88 -5.31
N ALA A 52 -2.52 16.82 -6.04
CA ALA A 52 -2.82 15.45 -5.62
C ALA A 52 -2.02 15.05 -4.38
N LYS A 53 -0.72 15.38 -4.35
CA LYS A 53 0.15 15.16 -3.19
C LYS A 53 -0.38 15.83 -1.93
N ALA A 54 -0.85 17.08 -2.04
CA ALA A 54 -1.44 17.80 -0.91
C ALA A 54 -2.71 17.11 -0.37
N LYS A 55 -3.55 16.54 -1.25
CA LYS A 55 -4.74 15.77 -0.84
C LYS A 55 -4.36 14.49 -0.10
N VAL A 56 -3.39 13.73 -0.62
CA VAL A 56 -2.93 12.49 0.01
C VAL A 56 -2.32 12.77 1.39
N LEU A 57 -1.51 13.82 1.52
CA LEU A 57 -0.87 14.21 2.78
C LEU A 57 -1.80 14.90 3.79
N ALA A 58 -2.98 15.33 3.37
CA ALA A 58 -3.97 15.97 4.24
C ALA A 58 -4.95 14.98 4.89
N THR A 59 -4.78 13.67 4.63
CA THR A 59 -5.56 12.59 5.24
C THR A 59 -4.88 12.08 6.50
#